data_AF-A0A933LDQ3-F1
#
_entry.id   AF-A0A933LDQ3-F1
#
_cell.length_a   1.000
_cell.length_b   1.000
_cell.length_c   1.000
_cell.angle_alpha   90.00
_cell.angle_beta   90.00
_cell.angle_gamma   90.00
#
_symmetry.space_group_name_H-M   'P 1'
#
loop_
_entity.id
_entity.type
_entity.pdbx_description
1 polymer ?
#
loop_
_entity_poly.entity_id
_entity_poly.type
_entity_poly.pdbx_seq_one_letter_code
_entity_poly.pdbx_strand_id
1 'polypeptide(L)'
;MESDSISFSRLFDYIKSHPEIPHKEEPSFSGFQDLYLQLVRNVPYIPGWYAWTNKFLPQEQRVIYIGQSQTRKTSSLNARLKEEFLDEFVALWASVWNPDEVVNTLDRKYRGKYTAPIKRSARKAGATHIVWFGKRGLSDQELDVVEHALIAKYNPPANKQSRTHSTSFSDLLNEAESALQSELSKLA
;
A
#
# COMPACT_ATOMS: atom_id res chain seq x y z
N MET A 1 19.17 -5.41 -2.38
CA MET A 1 17.96 -4.84 -1.75
C MET A 1 17.17 -5.99 -1.14
N GLU A 2 16.65 -5.85 0.07
CA GLU A 2 15.72 -6.84 0.65
C GLU A 2 14.33 -6.59 0.07
N SER A 3 13.59 -7.65 -0.26
CA SER A 3 12.22 -7.55 -0.79
C SER A 3 11.39 -8.78 -0.45
N ASP A 4 10.08 -8.60 -0.37
CA ASP A 4 9.08 -9.66 -0.26
C ASP A 4 7.68 -9.11 -0.62
N SER A 5 6.65 -9.94 -0.56
CA SER A 5 5.26 -9.56 -0.76
C SER A 5 4.33 -10.05 0.36
N ILE A 6 3.30 -9.27 0.64
CA ILE A 6 2.25 -9.56 1.60
C ILE A 6 0.98 -9.84 0.82
N SER A 7 0.40 -11.04 0.94
CA SER A 7 -0.89 -11.39 0.34
C SER A 7 -2.07 -10.94 1.20
N PHE A 8 -3.11 -10.40 0.56
CA PHE A 8 -4.35 -9.99 1.23
C PHE A 8 -5.40 -11.09 1.35
N SER A 9 -5.13 -12.31 0.87
CA SER A 9 -6.09 -13.44 0.90
C SER A 9 -6.78 -13.62 2.25
N ARG A 10 -6.00 -13.72 3.35
CA ARG A 10 -6.54 -13.86 4.71
C ARG A 10 -7.35 -12.65 5.18
N LEU A 11 -6.97 -11.44 4.76
CA LEU A 11 -7.74 -10.23 5.06
C LEU A 11 -9.08 -10.25 4.32
N PHE A 12 -9.08 -10.69 3.05
CA PHE A 12 -10.30 -10.79 2.26
C PHE A 12 -11.26 -11.84 2.81
N ASP A 13 -10.76 -12.98 3.27
CA ASP A 13 -11.60 -14.00 3.90
C ASP A 13 -12.21 -13.49 5.22
N TYR A 14 -11.44 -12.73 6.00
CA TYR A 14 -11.96 -12.04 7.18
C TYR A 14 -13.07 -11.04 6.81
N ILE A 15 -12.84 -10.18 5.81
CA ILE A 15 -13.80 -9.16 5.37
C ILE A 15 -15.09 -9.79 4.83
N LYS A 16 -15.00 -10.93 4.11
CA LYS A 16 -16.17 -11.67 3.64
C LYS A 16 -17.03 -12.20 4.78
N SER A 17 -16.39 -12.65 5.87
CA SER A 17 -17.08 -13.15 7.07
C SER A 17 -17.55 -12.04 8.02
N HIS A 18 -17.01 -10.81 7.87
CA HIS A 18 -17.34 -9.63 8.68
C HIS A 18 -17.68 -8.45 7.74
N PRO A 19 -18.86 -8.45 7.11
CA PRO A 19 -19.23 -7.46 6.09
C PRO A 19 -19.40 -6.04 6.64
N GLU A 20 -19.66 -5.89 7.94
CA GLU A 20 -19.72 -4.59 8.58
C GLU A 20 -18.35 -3.90 8.55
N ILE A 21 -18.32 -2.60 8.24
CA ILE A 21 -17.08 -1.82 8.20
C ILE A 21 -16.86 -1.15 9.57
N PRO A 22 -15.92 -1.67 10.40
CA PRO A 22 -15.63 -1.08 11.69
C PRO A 22 -14.98 0.30 11.56
N HIS A 23 -15.16 1.17 12.56
CA HIS A 23 -14.26 2.28 12.77
C HIS A 23 -12.97 1.77 13.43
N LYS A 24 -11.82 2.36 13.12
CA LYS A 24 -10.51 1.89 13.63
C LYS A 24 -10.32 1.97 15.14
N GLU A 25 -11.19 2.71 15.83
CA GLU A 25 -11.21 2.83 17.30
C GLU A 25 -12.27 1.93 17.96
N GLU A 26 -13.11 1.25 17.17
CA GLU A 26 -14.13 0.33 17.69
C GLU A 26 -13.49 -1.03 18.06
N PRO A 27 -13.94 -1.70 19.14
CA PRO A 27 -13.43 -3.03 19.51
C PRO A 27 -13.56 -4.09 18.40
N SER A 28 -14.54 -3.94 17.51
CA SER A 28 -14.75 -4.80 16.33
C SER A 28 -13.61 -4.73 15.31
N PHE A 29 -12.73 -3.71 15.39
CA PHE A 29 -11.54 -3.59 14.55
C PHE A 29 -10.41 -4.54 14.97
N SER A 30 -10.42 -5.04 16.21
CA SER A 30 -9.32 -5.84 16.78
C SER A 30 -8.98 -7.09 15.97
N GLY A 31 -9.98 -7.83 15.48
CA GLY A 31 -9.75 -9.03 14.67
C GLY A 31 -9.04 -8.73 13.35
N PHE A 32 -9.40 -7.61 12.70
CA PHE A 32 -8.71 -7.14 11.50
C PHE A 32 -7.28 -6.66 11.84
N GLN A 33 -7.13 -6.00 12.99
CA GLN A 33 -5.85 -5.52 13.48
C GLN A 33 -4.84 -6.65 13.72
N ASP A 34 -5.26 -7.71 14.41
CA ASP A 34 -4.43 -8.87 14.66
C ASP A 34 -3.94 -9.52 13.36
N LEU A 35 -4.79 -9.58 12.33
CA LEU A 35 -4.42 -10.14 11.03
C LEU A 35 -3.35 -9.31 10.33
N TYR A 36 -3.51 -7.99 10.22
CA TYR A 36 -2.48 -7.20 9.54
C TYR A 36 -1.18 -7.14 10.34
N LEU A 37 -1.25 -7.16 11.68
CA LEU A 37 -0.06 -7.24 12.53
C LEU A 37 0.71 -8.55 12.32
N GLN A 38 0.02 -9.66 12.10
CA GLN A 38 0.66 -10.92 11.71
C GLN A 38 1.32 -10.83 10.34
N LEU A 39 0.69 -10.17 9.37
CA LEU A 39 1.23 -10.02 8.01
C LEU A 39 2.50 -9.17 7.98
N VAL A 40 2.56 -8.09 8.76
CA VAL A 40 3.72 -7.19 8.79
C VAL A 40 4.82 -7.64 9.76
N ARG A 41 4.63 -8.71 10.54
CA ARG A 41 5.57 -9.12 11.60
C ARG A 41 6.98 -9.42 11.10
N ASN A 42 7.10 -9.92 9.86
CA ASN A 42 8.36 -10.30 9.24
C ASN A 42 8.97 -9.18 8.39
N VAL A 43 8.30 -8.04 8.26
CA VAL A 43 8.83 -6.90 7.50
C VAL A 43 9.98 -6.28 8.31
N PRO A 44 11.17 -6.11 7.70
CA PRO A 44 12.33 -5.58 8.40
C PRO A 44 12.14 -4.12 8.82
N TYR A 45 12.83 -3.74 9.90
CA TYR A 45 12.89 -2.36 10.38
C TYR A 45 13.95 -1.54 9.61
N ILE A 46 13.78 -1.44 8.30
CA ILE A 46 14.66 -0.70 7.39
C ILE A 46 13.85 0.30 6.56
N PRO A 47 14.47 1.38 6.07
CA PRO A 47 13.81 2.26 5.12
C PRO A 47 13.67 1.58 3.74
N GLY A 48 12.67 2.01 2.98
CA GLY A 48 12.43 1.55 1.62
C GLY A 48 11.10 2.02 1.06
N TRP A 49 10.63 1.30 0.06
CA TRP A 49 9.41 1.57 -0.68
C TRP A 49 8.48 0.36 -0.64
N TYR A 50 7.23 0.60 -1.01
CA TYR A 50 6.22 -0.44 -1.15
C TYR A 50 5.27 -0.09 -2.28
N ALA A 51 4.67 -1.12 -2.88
CA ALA A 51 3.72 -1.02 -3.95
C ALA A 51 2.47 -1.84 -3.61
N TRP A 52 1.28 -1.23 -3.68
CA TRP A 52 0.03 -1.97 -3.69
C TRP A 52 -0.16 -2.54 -5.09
N THR A 53 -0.43 -3.84 -5.20
CA THR A 53 -0.43 -4.53 -6.49
C THR A 53 -1.62 -5.47 -6.68
N ASN A 54 -2.08 -5.62 -7.92
CA ASN A 54 -3.10 -6.60 -8.30
C ASN A 54 -2.51 -7.67 -9.22
N LYS A 55 -2.34 -8.89 -8.71
CA LYS A 55 -1.75 -10.00 -9.47
C LYS A 55 -2.59 -10.44 -10.69
N PHE A 56 -3.88 -10.15 -10.68
CA PHE A 56 -4.80 -10.52 -11.75
C PHE A 56 -4.75 -9.55 -12.94
N LEU A 57 -4.07 -8.41 -12.80
CA LEU A 57 -3.84 -7.49 -13.91
C LEU A 57 -2.61 -7.88 -14.73
N PRO A 58 -2.54 -7.48 -16.01
CA PRO A 58 -1.31 -7.53 -16.80
C PRO A 58 -0.17 -6.86 -16.06
N GLN A 59 1.05 -7.39 -16.20
CA GLN A 59 2.23 -6.96 -15.42
C GLN A 59 2.44 -5.44 -15.40
N GLU A 60 2.26 -4.79 -16.55
CA GLU A 60 2.39 -3.33 -16.74
C GLU A 60 1.36 -2.50 -15.95
N GLN A 61 0.24 -3.11 -15.57
CA GLN A 61 -0.87 -2.48 -14.85
C GLN A 61 -0.99 -2.96 -13.40
N ARG A 62 -0.11 -3.86 -12.96
CA ARG A 62 -0.22 -4.46 -11.61
C ARG A 62 -0.04 -3.44 -10.50
N VAL A 63 0.72 -2.38 -10.72
CA VAL A 63 1.04 -1.40 -9.68
C VAL A 63 -0.09 -0.36 -9.55
N ILE A 64 -0.80 -0.41 -8.43
CA ILE A 64 -1.94 0.49 -8.15
C ILE A 64 -1.48 1.74 -7.41
N TYR A 65 -0.53 1.58 -6.49
CA TYR A 65 0.01 2.66 -5.67
C TYR A 65 1.47 2.36 -5.35
N ILE A 66 2.30 3.40 -5.29
CA ILE A 66 3.67 3.34 -4.77
C ILE A 66 3.77 4.32 -3.60
N GLY A 67 4.42 3.88 -2.53
CA GLY A 67 4.73 4.69 -1.37
C GLY A 67 6.12 4.40 -0.81
N GLN A 68 6.56 5.24 0.12
CA GLN A 68 7.82 5.07 0.85
C GLN A 68 7.66 5.13 2.37
N SER A 69 8.63 4.58 3.09
CA SER A 69 8.83 4.85 4.52
C SER A 69 9.63 6.16 4.70
N GLN A 70 9.25 7.05 5.61
CA GLN A 70 10.00 8.30 5.86
C GLN A 70 10.85 8.18 7.13
N THR A 71 12.10 8.65 7.14
CA THR A 71 13.00 8.46 8.29
C THR A 71 12.50 9.08 9.61
N ARG A 72 11.57 10.06 9.58
CA ARG A 72 11.11 10.79 10.78
C ARG A 72 9.78 10.35 11.38
N LYS A 73 8.76 10.00 10.57
CA LYS A 73 7.42 9.60 11.06
C LYS A 73 7.21 8.09 11.07
N THR A 74 7.68 7.43 10.01
CA THR A 74 7.58 5.99 9.80
C THR A 74 8.94 5.49 9.34
N SER A 75 9.91 5.52 10.26
CA SER A 75 11.33 5.34 9.96
C SER A 75 11.70 3.99 9.35
N SER A 76 10.74 3.08 9.22
CA SER A 76 10.90 1.78 8.59
C SER A 76 9.67 1.34 7.81
N LEU A 77 9.89 0.44 6.86
CA LEU A 77 8.84 -0.30 6.15
C LEU A 77 7.86 -0.97 7.13
N ASN A 78 8.34 -1.60 8.20
CA ASN A 78 7.48 -2.22 9.20
C ASN A 78 6.47 -1.23 9.79
N ALA A 79 6.96 -0.08 10.28
CA ALA A 79 6.11 0.96 10.84
C ALA A 79 5.16 1.54 9.78
N ARG A 80 5.67 1.81 8.57
CA ARG A 80 4.87 2.39 7.48
C ARG A 80 3.75 1.47 7.04
N LEU A 81 4.01 0.17 6.89
CA LEU A 81 3.00 -0.78 6.46
C LEU A 81 1.91 -1.00 7.50
N LYS A 82 2.24 -0.94 8.81
CA LYS A 82 1.23 -0.94 9.88
C LYS A 82 0.28 0.26 9.75
N GLU A 83 0.81 1.45 9.48
CA GLU A 83 -0.01 2.63 9.23
C GLU A 83 -0.85 2.48 7.95
N GLU A 84 -0.29 1.96 6.87
CA GLU A 84 -1.03 1.74 5.63
C GLU A 84 -2.24 0.82 5.84
N PHE A 85 -2.09 -0.29 6.58
CA PHE A 85 -3.24 -1.14 6.90
C PHE A 85 -4.29 -0.45 7.78
N LEU A 86 -3.85 0.43 8.69
CA LEU A 86 -4.75 1.16 9.59
C LEU A 86 -5.51 2.29 8.88
N ASP A 87 -4.83 3.06 8.04
CA ASP A 87 -5.38 4.24 7.39
C ASP A 87 -6.08 3.91 6.08
N GLU A 88 -5.69 2.81 5.42
CA GLU A 88 -6.21 2.43 4.11
C GLU A 88 -7.10 1.18 4.15
N PHE A 89 -7.61 0.81 5.34
CA PHE A 89 -8.50 -0.35 5.49
C PHE A 89 -9.73 -0.27 4.57
N VAL A 90 -10.24 0.93 4.28
CA VAL A 90 -11.35 1.15 3.33
C VAL A 90 -11.05 0.54 1.96
N ALA A 91 -9.81 0.65 1.48
CA ALA A 91 -9.39 0.03 0.22
C ALA A 91 -9.60 -1.48 0.20
N LEU A 92 -9.35 -2.15 1.34
CA LEU A 92 -9.47 -3.59 1.46
C LEU A 92 -10.93 -4.04 1.47
N TRP A 93 -11.83 -3.31 2.14
CA TRP A 93 -13.27 -3.58 2.05
C TRP A 93 -13.79 -3.31 0.65
N ALA A 94 -13.36 -2.23 0.00
CA ALA A 94 -13.70 -1.90 -1.39
C ALA A 94 -13.11 -2.89 -2.42
N SER A 95 -12.11 -3.71 -2.05
CA SER A 95 -11.63 -4.81 -2.90
C SER A 95 -12.53 -6.06 -2.84
N VAL A 96 -13.30 -6.23 -1.76
CA VAL A 96 -14.17 -7.40 -1.55
C VAL A 96 -15.62 -7.09 -1.92
N TRP A 97 -16.07 -5.88 -1.59
CA TRP A 97 -17.42 -5.39 -1.82
C TRP A 97 -17.42 -4.28 -2.88
N ASN A 98 -18.60 -3.86 -3.34
CA ASN A 98 -18.69 -2.78 -4.32
C ASN A 98 -18.06 -1.48 -3.76
N PRO A 99 -17.05 -0.89 -4.43
CA PRO A 99 -16.37 0.31 -3.93
C PRO A 99 -17.29 1.49 -3.67
N ASP A 100 -18.27 1.74 -4.55
CA ASP A 100 -19.19 2.87 -4.40
C ASP A 100 -20.12 2.65 -3.20
N GLU A 101 -20.58 1.43 -2.97
CA GLU A 101 -21.39 1.09 -1.80
C GLU A 101 -20.60 1.22 -0.50
N VAL A 102 -19.35 0.78 -0.47
CA VAL A 102 -18.44 0.93 0.69
C VAL A 102 -18.24 2.41 1.01
N VAL A 103 -17.91 3.23 0.01
CA VAL A 103 -17.72 4.68 0.16
C VAL A 103 -19.01 5.33 0.67
N ASN A 104 -20.15 5.05 0.06
CA ASN A 104 -21.45 5.61 0.45
C ASN A 104 -21.90 5.18 1.85
N THR A 105 -21.55 3.95 2.26
CA THR A 105 -21.86 3.45 3.60
C THR A 105 -21.05 4.16 4.67
N LEU A 106 -19.74 4.33 4.45
CA LEU A 106 -18.89 5.06 5.38
C LEU A 106 -19.19 6.55 5.41
N ASP A 107 -19.48 7.14 4.25
CA ASP A 107 -19.87 8.55 4.15
C ASP A 107 -21.12 8.85 5.00
N ARG A 108 -22.13 7.97 4.92
CA ARG A 108 -23.32 8.02 5.79
C ARG A 108 -22.98 7.78 7.26
N LYS A 109 -22.20 6.72 7.58
CA LYS A 109 -21.78 6.38 8.96
C LYS A 109 -21.10 7.57 9.64
N TYR A 110 -20.25 8.30 8.91
CA TYR A 110 -19.50 9.45 9.44
C TYR A 110 -20.08 10.82 9.08
N ARG A 111 -21.30 10.87 8.52
CA ARG A 111 -22.00 12.11 8.15
C ARG A 111 -21.13 13.07 7.30
N GLY A 112 -20.39 12.52 6.33
CA GLY A 112 -19.52 13.27 5.43
C GLY A 112 -18.21 13.81 6.03
N LYS A 113 -17.91 13.56 7.32
CA LYS A 113 -16.70 14.10 7.97
C LYS A 113 -15.39 13.61 7.32
N TYR A 114 -15.41 12.40 6.78
CA TYR A 114 -14.21 11.72 6.25
C TYR A 114 -14.32 11.37 4.75
N THR A 115 -15.21 12.00 3.98
CA THR A 115 -15.45 11.68 2.56
C THR A 115 -14.17 11.67 1.74
N ALA A 116 -13.32 12.71 1.86
CA ALA A 116 -12.11 12.82 1.07
C ALA A 116 -11.07 11.73 1.41
N PRO A 117 -10.74 11.47 2.70
CA PRO A 117 -9.92 10.31 3.09
C PRO A 117 -10.48 8.97 2.60
N ILE A 118 -11.79 8.73 2.76
CA ILE A 118 -12.46 7.49 2.32
C ILE A 118 -12.30 7.29 0.82
N LYS A 119 -12.62 8.32 0.02
CA LYS A 119 -12.49 8.28 -1.44
C LYS A 119 -11.04 8.12 -1.89
N ARG A 120 -10.09 8.74 -1.20
CA ARG A 120 -8.66 8.58 -1.48
C ARG A 120 -8.23 7.14 -1.24
N SER A 121 -8.64 6.56 -0.12
CA SER A 121 -8.32 5.18 0.22
C SER A 121 -8.88 4.19 -0.79
N ALA A 122 -10.15 4.35 -1.16
CA ALA A 122 -10.84 3.51 -2.13
C ALA A 122 -10.15 3.46 -3.51
N ARG A 123 -9.28 4.42 -3.86
CA ARG A 123 -8.48 4.34 -5.11
C ARG A 123 -7.50 3.17 -5.14
N LYS A 124 -7.14 2.63 -3.97
CA LYS A 124 -6.27 1.45 -3.84
C LYS A 124 -7.07 0.14 -3.92
N ALA A 125 -8.39 0.20 -4.11
CA ALA A 125 -9.25 -0.97 -4.24
C ALA A 125 -8.83 -1.87 -5.42
N GLY A 126 -9.08 -3.17 -5.29
CA GLY A 126 -8.64 -4.20 -6.22
C GLY A 126 -7.20 -4.67 -6.01
N ALA A 127 -6.40 -3.99 -5.17
CA ALA A 127 -5.10 -4.52 -4.77
C ALA A 127 -5.25 -5.86 -4.07
N THR A 128 -4.33 -6.77 -4.32
CA THR A 128 -4.29 -8.16 -3.81
C THR A 128 -3.07 -8.44 -2.95
N HIS A 129 -2.02 -7.64 -3.13
CA HIS A 129 -0.75 -7.76 -2.42
C HIS A 129 -0.18 -6.37 -2.11
N ILE A 130 0.72 -6.31 -1.13
CA ILE A 130 1.73 -5.26 -1.04
C ILE A 130 3.09 -5.90 -1.32
N VAL A 131 3.80 -5.39 -2.31
CA VAL A 131 5.23 -5.68 -2.50
C VAL A 131 6.02 -4.62 -1.73
N TRP A 132 7.05 -5.01 -0.99
CA TRP A 132 7.96 -4.07 -0.33
C TRP A 132 9.41 -4.36 -0.70
N PHE A 133 10.24 -3.33 -0.71
CA PHE A 133 11.66 -3.43 -1.01
C PHE A 133 12.44 -2.30 -0.34
N GLY A 134 13.60 -2.61 0.25
CA GLY A 134 14.36 -1.64 1.02
C GLY A 134 15.81 -2.04 1.29
N LYS A 135 16.59 -1.08 1.80
CA LYS A 135 17.96 -1.31 2.27
C LYS A 135 18.31 -0.34 3.39
N ARG A 136 19.27 -0.73 4.24
CA ARG A 136 19.77 0.14 5.31
C ARG A 136 20.55 1.32 4.72
N GLY A 137 20.55 2.44 5.45
CA GLY A 137 21.36 3.60 5.12
C GLY A 137 20.79 4.54 4.05
N LEU A 138 19.53 4.34 3.63
CA LEU A 138 18.87 5.28 2.71
C LEU A 138 18.58 6.61 3.41
N SER A 139 18.90 7.70 2.73
CA SER A 139 18.49 9.06 3.09
C SER A 139 17.06 9.37 2.62
N ASP A 140 16.42 10.36 3.25
CA ASP A 140 15.09 10.86 2.81
C ASP A 140 15.09 11.31 1.34
N GLN A 141 16.21 11.89 0.88
CA GLN A 141 16.34 12.36 -0.50
C GLN A 141 16.39 11.18 -1.49
N GLU A 142 17.13 10.12 -1.18
CA GLU A 142 17.18 8.92 -2.03
C GLU A 142 15.81 8.23 -2.09
N LEU A 143 15.14 8.12 -0.94
CA LEU A 143 13.77 7.62 -0.85
C LEU A 143 12.85 8.41 -1.79
N ASP A 144 12.83 9.74 -1.64
CA ASP A 144 11.93 10.62 -2.39
C ASP A 144 12.19 10.59 -3.91
N VAL A 145 13.46 10.63 -4.33
CA VAL A 145 13.81 10.62 -5.76
C VAL A 145 13.41 9.30 -6.43
N VAL A 146 13.69 8.18 -5.77
CA VAL A 146 13.34 6.85 -6.30
C VAL A 146 11.83 6.65 -6.32
N GLU A 147 11.10 7.08 -5.28
CA GLU A 147 9.62 7.01 -5.25
C GLU A 147 9.04 7.77 -6.45
N HIS A 148 9.48 9.01 -6.68
CA HIS A 148 9.01 9.82 -7.81
C HIS A 148 9.33 9.16 -9.16
N ALA A 149 10.53 8.61 -9.32
CA ALA A 149 10.92 7.94 -10.57
C ALA A 149 10.11 6.66 -10.83
N LEU A 150 9.83 5.87 -9.80
CA LEU A 150 8.97 4.69 -9.91
C LEU A 150 7.52 5.08 -10.23
N ILE A 151 6.98 6.13 -9.59
CA ILE A 151 5.63 6.65 -9.92
C ILE A 151 5.59 7.11 -11.38
N ALA A 152 6.61 7.79 -11.88
CA ALA A 152 6.71 8.20 -13.28
C ALA A 152 6.62 7.02 -14.24
N LYS A 153 7.39 5.98 -13.92
CA LYS A 153 7.57 4.81 -14.76
C LYS A 153 6.33 3.93 -14.80
N TYR A 154 5.76 3.62 -13.64
CA TYR A 154 4.63 2.71 -13.51
C TYR A 154 3.28 3.42 -13.67
N ASN A 155 3.25 4.75 -13.62
CA ASN A 155 2.04 5.57 -13.71
C ASN A 155 0.86 5.04 -12.87
N PRO A 156 1.06 4.71 -11.57
CA PRO A 156 0.04 4.05 -10.78
C PRO A 156 -1.21 4.92 -10.58
N PRO A 157 -2.43 4.38 -10.77
CA PRO A 157 -3.67 5.15 -10.78
C PRO A 157 -4.02 5.81 -9.44
N ALA A 158 -3.56 5.25 -8.31
CA ALA A 158 -3.87 5.80 -6.99
C ALA A 158 -2.89 6.89 -6.54
N ASN A 159 -1.71 7.03 -7.18
CA ASN A 159 -0.81 8.13 -6.90
C ASN A 159 -1.31 9.42 -7.56
N LYS A 160 -1.06 10.56 -6.91
CA LYS A 160 -1.20 11.85 -7.57
C LYS A 160 -0.06 12.01 -8.55
N GLN A 161 -0.39 12.27 -9.81
CA GLN A 161 0.61 12.52 -10.85
C GLN A 161 1.33 13.84 -10.58
N SER A 162 2.66 13.79 -10.53
CA SER A 162 3.54 14.97 -10.40
C SER A 162 4.42 15.06 -11.65
N ARG A 163 4.64 16.28 -12.16
CA ARG A 163 5.25 16.53 -13.49
C ARG A 163 6.78 16.71 -13.48
N THR A 164 7.46 16.49 -12.37
CA THR A 164 8.87 16.89 -12.23
C THR A 164 9.77 15.70 -11.89
N HIS A 165 10.81 15.48 -12.70
CA HIS A 165 11.84 14.48 -12.42
C HIS A 165 13.24 15.10 -12.45
N SER A 166 13.99 14.82 -11.38
CA SER A 166 15.45 14.83 -11.36
C SER A 166 15.91 13.38 -11.54
N THR A 167 16.83 13.14 -12.47
CA THR A 167 17.36 11.81 -12.83
C THR A 167 18.61 11.41 -12.03
N SER A 168 18.83 11.99 -10.84
CA SER A 168 19.95 11.55 -9.98
C SER A 168 19.63 10.19 -9.33
N PHE A 169 20.61 9.29 -9.25
CA PHE A 169 20.55 7.93 -8.67
C PHE A 169 20.09 6.79 -9.60
N SER A 170 20.67 6.67 -10.80
CA SER A 170 20.38 5.57 -11.74
C SER A 170 20.54 4.17 -11.11
N ASP A 171 21.61 3.94 -10.35
CA ASP A 171 21.93 2.61 -9.85
C ASP A 171 20.95 2.17 -8.76
N LEU A 172 20.61 3.07 -7.84
CA LEU A 172 19.61 2.80 -6.80
C LEU A 172 18.21 2.61 -7.41
N LEU A 173 17.85 3.42 -8.41
CA LEU A 173 16.59 3.26 -9.13
C LEU A 173 16.53 1.89 -9.83
N ASN A 174 17.61 1.47 -10.48
CA ASN A 174 17.71 0.16 -11.12
C ASN A 174 17.60 -0.98 -10.10
N GLU A 175 18.25 -0.86 -8.93
CA GLU A 175 18.11 -1.82 -7.83
C GLU A 175 16.65 -1.92 -7.34
N ALA A 176 16.01 -0.77 -7.12
CA ALA A 176 14.62 -0.68 -6.65
C ALA A 176 13.64 -1.26 -7.68
N GLU A 177 13.81 -0.92 -8.94
CA GLU A 177 13.01 -1.46 -10.02
C GLU A 177 13.19 -2.97 -10.16
N SER A 178 14.42 -3.46 -10.13
CA SER A 178 14.72 -4.89 -10.23
C SER A 178 14.08 -5.67 -9.07
N ALA A 179 14.12 -5.12 -7.86
CA ALA A 179 13.48 -5.71 -6.69
C ALA A 179 11.95 -5.78 -6.87
N LEU A 180 11.31 -4.67 -7.25
CA LEU A 180 9.87 -4.63 -7.53
C LEU A 180 9.48 -5.60 -8.64
N GLN A 181 10.19 -5.63 -9.76
CA GLN A 181 9.91 -6.53 -10.87
C GLN A 181 10.08 -8.00 -10.48
N SER A 182 11.13 -8.32 -9.73
CA SER A 182 11.36 -9.68 -9.24
C SER A 182 10.17 -10.18 -8.42
N GLU A 183 9.66 -9.37 -7.49
CA GLU A 183 8.48 -9.75 -6.70
C GLU A 183 7.21 -9.79 -7.57
N LEU A 184 6.99 -8.83 -8.46
CA LEU A 184 5.83 -8.82 -9.37
C LEU A 184 5.78 -10.08 -10.25
N SER A 185 6.93 -10.59 -10.70
CA SER A 185 7.02 -11.82 -11.49
C SER A 185 6.68 -13.07 -10.68
N LYS A 186 6.95 -13.11 -9.37
CA LYS A 186 6.56 -14.22 -8.49
C LYS A 186 5.07 -14.28 -8.21
N LEU A 187 4.35 -13.19 -8.43
CA LEU A 187 2.89 -13.12 -8.26
C LEU A 187 2.10 -13.65 -9.47
N ALA A 188 2.79 -13.94 -10.59
CA ALA A 188 2.20 -14.43 -11.83
C ALA A 188 1.75 -15.89 -11.73
#